data_AF-A0A920FXB4-F1
#
_entry.id   AF-A0A920FXB4-F1
#
_cell.length_a   1.000
_cell.length_b   1.000
_cell.length_c   1.000
_cell.angle_alpha   90.00
_cell.angle_beta   90.00
_cell.angle_gamma   90.00
#
_symmetry.space_group_name_H-M   'P 1'
#
loop_
_entity.id
_entity.type
_entity.pdbx_description
1 polymer ?
#
loop_
_entity_poly.entity_id
_entity_poly.type
_entity_poly.pdbx_seq_one_letter_code
_entity_poly.pdbx_strand_id
1 'polypeptide(L)'
;MSLGFKLYSFFNGNLVHQDSLGNKYYHDKNNSSKRWVVYAPGFGPDSLPTQFHNWLHNTSDEIFSFDAEESNQENLVKRRVQKHSVKHKETNDKGYNSWQPK
;
A
#
# COMPACT_ATOMS: atom_id res chain seq x y z
N MET A 1 -2.72 5.98 -7.56
CA MET A 1 -4.19 5.84 -7.60
C MET A 1 -4.80 7.10 -8.20
N SER A 2 -5.69 6.96 -9.18
CA SER A 2 -6.37 8.10 -9.83
C SER A 2 -7.39 8.76 -8.89
N LEU A 3 -7.55 10.09 -8.99
CA LEU A 3 -8.48 10.86 -8.17
C LEU A 3 -9.94 10.41 -8.37
N GLY A 4 -10.31 10.04 -9.60
CA GLY A 4 -11.66 9.56 -9.92
C GLY A 4 -12.03 8.27 -9.18
N PHE A 5 -11.07 7.35 -9.00
CA PHE A 5 -11.30 6.11 -8.25
C PHE A 5 -11.52 6.37 -6.75
N LYS A 6 -10.85 7.38 -6.17
CA LYS A 6 -11.06 7.79 -4.78
C LYS A 6 -12.48 8.34 -4.56
N LEU A 7 -12.95 9.18 -5.49
CA LEU A 7 -14.32 9.69 -5.48
C LEU A 7 -15.34 8.56 -5.63
N TYR A 8 -15.15 7.67 -6.60
CA TYR A 8 -16.00 6.49 -6.79
C TYR A 8 -16.09 5.64 -5.51
N SER A 9 -14.95 5.39 -4.87
CA SER A 9 -14.87 4.60 -3.63
C SER A 9 -15.64 5.26 -2.49
N PHE A 10 -15.57 6.59 -2.37
CA PHE A 10 -16.30 7.33 -1.34
C PHE A 10 -17.82 7.30 -1.55
N PHE A 11 -18.29 7.36 -2.79
CA PHE A 11 -19.72 7.33 -3.09
C PHE A 11 -20.32 5.92 -3.06
N ASN A 12 -19.62 4.92 -3.60
CA ASN A 12 -20.15 3.56 -3.79
C ASN A 12 -19.71 2.55 -2.72
N GLY A 13 -18.62 2.85 -2.00
CA GLY A 13 -18.13 2.01 -0.92
C GLY A 13 -18.65 2.45 0.44
N ASN A 14 -18.80 1.48 1.35
CA ASN A 14 -18.87 1.70 2.79
C ASN A 14 -17.46 1.51 3.37
N LEU A 15 -17.04 2.46 4.21
CA LEU A 15 -15.75 2.39 4.89
C LEU A 15 -15.84 1.38 6.05
N VAL A 16 -15.04 0.31 5.98
CA VAL A 16 -14.94 -0.71 7.03
C VAL A 16 -13.97 -0.27 8.11
N HIS A 17 -12.78 0.13 7.68
CA HIS A 17 -11.68 0.43 8.57
C HIS A 17 -10.68 1.38 7.90
N GLN A 18 -9.90 2.07 8.73
CA GLN A 18 -8.78 2.88 8.31
C GLN A 18 -7.59 2.51 9.18
N ASP A 19 -6.51 2.05 8.56
CA ASP A 19 -5.29 1.76 9.30
C ASP A 19 -4.49 3.03 9.64
N SER A 20 -3.51 2.84 10.50
CA SER A 20 -2.59 3.87 10.99
C SER A 20 -1.60 4.37 9.92
N LEU A 21 -1.41 3.62 8.82
CA LEU A 21 -0.69 4.08 7.62
C LEU A 21 -1.55 5.01 6.75
N GLY A 22 -2.86 5.05 7.00
CA GLY A 22 -3.85 5.83 6.25
C GLY A 22 -4.46 5.09 5.07
N ASN A 23 -4.26 3.77 4.95
CA ASN A 23 -5.00 2.95 3.99
C ASN A 23 -6.44 2.79 4.45
N LYS A 24 -7.38 2.85 3.50
CA LYS A 24 -8.81 2.77 3.77
C LYS A 24 -9.42 1.55 3.10
N TYR A 25 -10.12 0.74 3.88
CA TYR A 25 -10.73 -0.51 3.44
C TYR A 25 -12.21 -0.28 3.18
N TYR A 26 -12.67 -0.62 1.98
CA TYR A 26 -14.04 -0.43 1.54
C TYR A 26 -14.67 -1.74 1.07
N HIS A 27 -15.97 -1.86 1.30
CA HIS A 27 -16.80 -2.86 0.63
C HIS A 27 -17.94 -2.17 -0.11
N ASP A 28 -18.43 -2.80 -1.17
CA ASP A 28 -19.56 -2.26 -1.93
C ASP A 28 -20.82 -2.23 -1.06
N LYS A 29 -21.61 -1.16 -1.22
CA LYS A 29 -22.89 -0.98 -0.52
C LYS A 29 -23.92 -2.05 -0.87
N ASN A 30 -23.93 -2.52 -2.12
CA ASN A 30 -24.93 -3.46 -2.61
C ASN A 30 -24.42 -4.90 -2.53
N ASN A 31 -23.11 -5.12 -2.66
CA ASN A 31 -22.52 -6.45 -2.63
C ASN A 31 -21.26 -6.51 -1.75
N SER A 32 -21.42 -6.97 -0.51
CA SER A 32 -20.34 -7.14 0.47
C SER A 32 -19.20 -8.09 0.06
N SER A 33 -19.37 -8.85 -1.04
CA SER A 33 -18.31 -9.67 -1.64
C SER A 33 -17.30 -8.85 -2.43
N LYS A 34 -17.67 -7.66 -2.90
CA LYS A 34 -16.77 -6.73 -3.59
C LYS A 34 -16.08 -5.86 -2.56
N ARG A 35 -14.78 -6.12 -2.39
CA ARG A 35 -13.91 -5.45 -1.42
C ARG A 35 -12.75 -4.81 -2.16
N TRP A 36 -12.35 -3.63 -1.73
CA TRP A 36 -11.16 -2.95 -2.25
C TRP A 36 -10.52 -2.09 -1.18
N VAL A 37 -9.25 -1.76 -1.41
CA VAL A 37 -8.51 -0.85 -0.56
C VAL A 37 -8.09 0.38 -1.35
N VAL A 38 -8.15 1.53 -0.70
CA VAL A 38 -7.60 2.79 -1.19
C VAL A 38 -6.34 3.07 -0.40
N TYR A 39 -5.19 2.83 -1.04
CA TYR A 39 -3.89 3.06 -0.42
C TYR A 39 -3.61 4.53 -0.15
N ALA A 40 -2.91 4.78 0.96
CA ALA A 40 -2.32 6.07 1.26
C ALA A 40 -1.27 6.46 0.20
N PRO A 41 -1.04 7.77 -0.02
CA PRO A 41 -0.05 8.23 -0.99
C PRO A 41 1.35 7.71 -0.63
N GLY A 42 2.05 7.12 -1.60
CA GLY A 42 3.39 6.56 -1.40
C GLY A 42 3.42 5.11 -0.91
N PHE A 43 2.25 4.51 -0.64
CA PHE A 43 2.13 3.10 -0.26
C PHE A 43 1.51 2.26 -1.39
N GLY A 44 1.71 0.94 -1.29
CA GLY A 44 1.21 -0.05 -2.23
C GLY A 44 0.75 -1.33 -1.53
N PRO A 45 0.51 -2.42 -2.29
CA PRO A 45 0.01 -3.69 -1.75
C PRO A 45 0.87 -4.27 -0.62
N ASP A 46 2.17 -4.01 -0.64
CA ASP A 46 3.13 -4.48 0.37
C ASP A 46 2.94 -3.86 1.76
N SER A 47 2.09 -2.84 1.87
CA SER A 47 1.76 -2.17 3.13
C SER A 47 0.58 -2.81 3.87
N LEU A 48 -0.07 -3.80 3.26
CA LEU A 48 -1.23 -4.47 3.85
C LEU A 48 -0.81 -5.43 4.97
N PRO A 49 -1.47 -5.39 6.15
CA PRO A 49 -1.32 -6.42 7.14
C PRO A 49 -2.04 -7.69 6.70
N THR A 50 -1.62 -8.83 7.25
CA THR A 50 -2.08 -10.17 6.85
C THR A 50 -3.60 -10.33 6.99
N GLN A 51 -4.21 -9.77 8.03
CA GLN A 51 -5.66 -9.81 8.25
C GLN A 51 -6.46 -9.17 7.10
N PHE A 52 -6.07 -7.97 6.67
CA PHE A 52 -6.76 -7.28 5.58
C PHE A 52 -6.48 -7.92 4.22
N HIS A 53 -5.32 -8.57 4.06
CA HIS A 53 -5.05 -9.40 2.89
C HIS A 53 -6.03 -10.58 2.80
N ASN A 54 -6.22 -11.33 3.89
CA ASN A 54 -7.19 -12.43 3.95
C ASN A 54 -8.63 -11.95 3.73
N TRP A 55 -8.99 -10.81 4.32
CA TRP A 55 -10.30 -10.20 4.15
C TRP A 55 -10.57 -9.78 2.70
N LEU A 56 -9.58 -9.18 2.04
CA LEU A 56 -9.69 -8.77 0.63
C LEU A 56 -9.89 -9.97 -0.31
N HIS A 57 -9.30 -11.11 0.02
CA HIS A 57 -9.41 -12.36 -0.73
C HIS A 57 -10.58 -13.25 -0.31
N ASN A 58 -11.52 -12.75 0.50
CA ASN A 58 -12.64 -13.51 1.07
C ASN A 58 -12.21 -14.85 1.72
N THR A 59 -10.98 -14.91 2.26
CA THR A 59 -10.45 -16.10 2.92
C THR A 59 -10.92 -16.17 4.36
N SER A 60 -11.09 -15.01 5.01
CA SER A 60 -11.72 -14.87 6.32
C SER A 60 -12.51 -13.57 6.37
N ASP A 61 -13.69 -13.61 6.99
CA ASP A 61 -14.51 -12.42 7.23
C ASP A 61 -14.19 -11.75 8.57
N GLU A 62 -13.39 -12.42 9.41
CA GLU A 62 -13.03 -11.95 10.74
C GLU A 62 -11.81 -11.03 10.66
N ILE A 63 -12.05 -9.74 10.92
CA ILE A 63 -11.00 -8.74 11.08
C ILE A 63 -10.71 -8.66 12.58
N PHE A 64 -9.76 -9.47 13.04
CA PHE A 64 -9.33 -9.42 14.44
C PHE A 64 -8.53 -8.14 14.69
N SER A 65 -9.10 -7.23 15.51
CA SER A 65 -8.38 -6.07 16.05
C SER A 65 -7.37 -6.57 17.08
N PHE A 66 -6.14 -6.81 16.63
CA PHE A 66 -4.97 -6.88 17.49
C PHE A 66 -4.16 -5.61 17.27
N ASP A 67 -4.47 -4.57 18.06
CA ASP A 67 -3.79 -3.25 17.96
C ASP A 67 -2.25 -3.36 18.01
N ALA A 68 -1.74 -4.39 18.71
CA ALA A 68 -0.32 -4.68 18.79
C ALA A 68 0.31 -5.09 17.44
N GLU A 69 -0.44 -5.81 16.58
CA GLU A 69 0.05 -6.28 15.28
C GLU A 69 0.16 -5.14 14.27
N GLU A 70 -0.78 -4.20 14.30
CA GLU A 70 -0.81 -3.05 13.39
C GLU A 70 0.44 -2.18 13.55
N SER A 71 0.82 -1.87 14.79
CA SER A 71 2.01 -1.07 15.09
C SER A 71 3.32 -1.72 14.62
N ASN A 72 3.41 -3.06 14.67
CA ASN A 72 4.59 -3.77 14.21
C ASN A 72 4.67 -3.77 12.68
N GLN A 73 3.54 -3.99 12.00
CA GLN A 73 3.46 -3.90 10.54
C GLN A 73 3.83 -2.51 10.04
N GLU A 74 3.33 -1.45 10.67
CA GLU A 74 3.72 -0.09 10.31
C GLU A 74 5.23 0.13 10.35
N ASN A 75 5.90 -0.32 11.41
CA ASN A 75 7.34 -0.18 11.58
C ASN A 75 8.11 -0.96 10.52
N LEU A 76 7.60 -2.12 10.08
CA LEU A 76 8.18 -2.91 9.01
C LEU A 76 8.03 -2.21 7.66
N VAL A 77 6.84 -1.68 7.36
CA VAL A 77 6.55 -0.96 6.11
C VAL A 77 7.39 0.32 6.02
N LYS A 78 7.43 1.12 7.09
CA LYS A 78 8.24 2.35 7.18
C LYS A 78 9.73 2.06 6.92
N ARG A 79 10.28 1.00 7.52
CA ARG A 79 11.67 0.55 7.26
C ARG A 79 11.90 0.13 5.81
N ARG A 80 10.95 -0.58 5.19
CA ARG A 80 11.06 -1.03 3.79
C ARG A 80 11.06 0.13 2.81
N VAL A 81 10.20 1.13 3.01
CA VAL A 81 10.14 2.35 2.19
C VAL A 81 11.46 3.13 2.31
N GLN A 82 11.98 3.29 3.53
CA GLN A 82 13.29 3.95 3.74
C GLN A 82 14.45 3.22 3.06
N LYS A 83 14.48 1.88 3.10
CA LYS A 83 15.57 1.09 2.52
C LYS A 83 15.68 1.21 0.99
N HIS A 84 14.58 1.53 0.30
CA HIS A 84 14.57 1.70 -1.15
C HIS A 84 15.18 3.02 -1.64
N SER A 85 15.54 3.96 -0.75
CA SER A 85 16.40 5.09 -1.14
C SER A 85 17.87 4.63 -1.18
N VAL A 86 18.23 3.84 -2.19
CA VAL A 86 19.64 3.51 -2.44
C VAL A 86 20.30 4.78 -2.97
N LYS A 87 21.11 5.45 -2.14
CA LYS A 87 22.03 6.47 -2.62
C LYS A 87 23.06 5.75 -3.48
N HIS A 88 22.92 5.85 -4.80
CA HIS A 88 24.03 5.50 -5.68
C HIS A 88 25.17 6.47 -5.37
N LYS A 89 26.31 5.93 -4.91
CA LYS A 89 27.55 6.69 -4.92
C LYS A 89 27.85 6.96 -6.38
N GLU A 90 27.86 8.22 -6.80
CA GLU A 90 28.33 8.57 -8.14
C GLU A 90 29.79 8.15 -8.27
N THR A 91 30.01 6.98 -8.88
CA THR A 91 31.33 6.56 -9.31
C THR A 91 31.50 7.04 -10.73
N ASN A 92 32.34 8.06 -10.93
CA ASN A 92 32.68 8.57 -12.26
C ASN A 92 33.49 7.57 -13.11
N ASP A 93 33.89 6.45 -12.52
CA ASP A 93 34.61 5.39 -13.21
C ASP A 93 33.63 4.43 -13.89
N LYS A 94 33.37 4.66 -15.17
CA LYS A 94 32.53 3.80 -16.00
C LYS A 94 33.30 2.59 -16.54
N GLY A 95 34.63 2.52 -16.38
CA GLY A 95 35.48 1.47 -16.95
C GLY A 95 35.54 1.46 -18.49
N TYR A 96 34.85 2.37 -19.18
CA TYR A 96 34.90 2.54 -20.64
C TYR A 96 34.68 4.01 -21.02
N ASN A 97 35.22 4.39 -22.18
CA ASN A 97 34.99 5.71 -22.78
C ASN A 97 33.79 5.65 -23.74
N SER A 98 32.77 6.47 -23.50
CA SER A 98 31.62 6.61 -24.40
C SER A 98 32.01 7.39 -25.65
N TRP A 99 31.55 6.92 -26.82
CA TRP A 99 31.76 7.60 -28.10
C TRP A 99 31.15 9.01 -28.08
N GLN A 100 31.91 10.00 -28.57
CA GLN A 100 31.45 11.39 -28.66
C GLN A 100 31.35 11.80 -30.14
N PRO A 101 30.13 12.05 -30.65
CA PRO A 101 29.95 12.55 -32.02
C PRO A 101 30.56 13.94 -32.17
N LYS A 102 31.00 14.25 -33.39
CA LYS A 102 31.45 15.58 -33.81
C LYS A 102 30.30 16.39 -34.36
#